data_AF-A0A8J9RCG7-F1
#
_entry.id   AF-A0A8J9RCG7-F1
#
_cell.length_a   1.000
_cell.length_b   1.000
_cell.length_c   1.000
_cell.angle_alpha   90.00
_cell.angle_beta   90.00
_cell.angle_gamma   90.00
#
_symmetry.space_group_name_H-M   'P 1'
#
loop_
_entity.id
_entity.type
_entity.pdbx_description
1 polymer ?
#
loop_
_entity_poly.entity_id
_entity_poly.type
_entity_poly.pdbx_seq_one_letter_code
_entity_poly.pdbx_strand_id
1 'polypeptide(L)'
;MASTPQPPRRLKDWQVVLYTVLLPVSVAFFVMGLLGIIALSDHQQKSWLSRTRPAEYMRYLISINTGFLAIPFNGGMFGSIFLIDALRKHARARVSEAPRKLSRQERRHPEKAKTK
;
A
#
# COMPACT_ATOMS: atom_id res chain seq x y z
N MET A 1 22.91 -14.67 -6.96
CA MET A 1 21.86 -15.70 -7.17
C MET A 1 20.58 -14.97 -7.58
N ALA A 2 20.18 -15.04 -8.85
CA ALA A 2 18.93 -14.45 -9.31
C ALA A 2 17.77 -15.31 -8.78
N SER A 3 16.93 -14.76 -7.92
CA SER A 3 15.71 -15.43 -7.46
C SER A 3 14.79 -15.66 -8.66
N THR A 4 14.36 -16.89 -8.85
CA THR A 4 13.37 -17.25 -9.87
C THR A 4 12.14 -16.35 -9.69
N PRO A 5 11.69 -15.62 -10.73
CA PRO A 5 10.56 -14.72 -10.59
C PRO A 5 9.30 -15.52 -10.24
N GLN A 6 8.84 -15.40 -8.99
CA GLN A 6 7.59 -16.02 -8.58
C GLN A 6 6.44 -15.44 -9.43
N PRO A 7 5.51 -16.29 -9.90
CA PRO A 7 4.38 -15.82 -10.70
C PRO A 7 3.57 -14.79 -9.90
N PRO A 8 3.09 -13.70 -10.53
CA PRO A 8 2.41 -12.63 -9.84
C PRO A 8 1.15 -13.17 -9.14
N ARG A 9 1.10 -13.03 -7.80
CA ARG A 9 0.04 -13.60 -6.97
C ARG A 9 -1.24 -12.76 -7.09
N ARG A 10 -2.32 -13.39 -7.55
CA ARG A 10 -3.63 -12.77 -7.60
C ARG A 10 -4.23 -12.66 -6.20
N LEU A 11 -4.49 -11.43 -5.75
CA LEU A 11 -5.31 -11.16 -4.57
C LEU A 11 -6.77 -11.61 -4.77
N LYS A 12 -7.42 -12.05 -3.70
CA LYS A 12 -8.87 -12.29 -3.65
C LYS A 12 -9.62 -10.96 -3.74
N ASP A 13 -10.86 -10.96 -4.23
CA ASP A 13 -11.62 -9.72 -4.46
C ASP A 13 -11.81 -8.90 -3.17
N TRP A 14 -12.06 -9.55 -2.02
CA TRP A 14 -12.12 -8.85 -0.73
C TRP A 14 -10.78 -8.23 -0.30
N GLN A 15 -9.65 -8.84 -0.67
CA GLN A 15 -8.32 -8.31 -0.33
C GLN A 15 -8.03 -7.06 -1.15
N VAL A 16 -8.51 -6.99 -2.38
CA VAL A 16 -8.39 -5.78 -3.21
C VAL A 16 -9.16 -4.64 -2.57
N VAL A 17 -10.43 -4.85 -2.19
CA VAL A 17 -11.23 -3.83 -1.51
C VAL A 17 -10.56 -3.38 -0.22
N LEU A 18 -10.12 -4.32 0.62
CA LEU A 18 -9.43 -4.01 1.86
C LEU A 18 -8.15 -3.19 1.61
N TYR A 19 -7.33 -3.57 0.63
CA TYR A 19 -6.07 -2.90 0.35
C TYR A 19 -6.28 -1.51 -0.27
N THR A 20 -7.32 -1.33 -1.07
CA THR A 20 -7.71 -0.03 -1.61
C THR A 20 -8.18 0.92 -0.51
N VAL A 21 -8.86 0.43 0.52
CA VAL A 21 -9.30 1.25 1.68
C VAL A 21 -8.15 1.50 2.65
N LEU A 22 -7.28 0.51 2.90
CA LEU A 22 -6.14 0.65 3.80
C LEU A 22 -5.04 1.55 3.24
N LEU A 23 -4.92 1.69 1.92
CA LEU A 23 -3.89 2.52 1.30
C LEU A 23 -4.00 4.01 1.67
N PRO A 24 -5.15 4.70 1.49
CA PRO A 24 -5.27 6.09 1.92
C PRO A 24 -5.10 6.25 3.43
N VAL A 25 -5.51 5.26 4.22
CA VAL A 25 -5.28 5.25 5.67
C VAL A 25 -3.78 5.21 5.96
N SER A 26 -3.02 4.27 5.40
CA SER A 26 -1.58 4.17 5.64
C SER A 26 -0.81 5.41 5.16
N VAL A 27 -1.22 6.00 4.04
CA VAL A 27 -0.66 7.27 3.56
C VAL A 27 -0.96 8.42 4.53
N ALA A 28 -2.19 8.50 5.06
CA ALA A 28 -2.52 9.52 6.06
C ALA A 28 -1.67 9.38 7.33
N PHE A 29 -1.47 8.15 7.82
CA PHE A 29 -0.57 7.89 8.95
C PHE A 29 0.88 8.29 8.63
N PHE A 30 1.38 8.00 7.43
CA PHE A 30 2.71 8.42 7.00
C PHE A 30 2.85 9.94 6.99
N VAL A 31 1.89 10.66 6.39
CA VAL A 31 1.88 12.13 6.33
C VAL A 31 1.81 12.73 7.73
N MET A 32 0.97 12.18 8.61
CA MET A 32 0.88 12.63 10.01
C MET A 32 2.21 12.44 10.74
N GLY A 33 2.87 11.29 10.57
CA GLY A 33 4.19 11.03 11.11
C GLY A 33 5.25 11.99 10.55
N LEU A 34 5.24 12.24 9.23
CA LEU A 34 6.18 13.17 8.58
C LEU A 34 6.00 14.61 9.09
N LEU A 35 4.76 15.08 9.23
CA LEU A 35 4.47 16.40 9.80
C LEU A 35 4.93 16.50 11.25
N GLY A 36 4.77 15.42 12.03
CA GLY A 36 5.29 15.36 13.40
C GLY A 36 6.82 15.43 13.45
N ILE A 37 7.53 14.76 12.54
CA ILE A 37 8.99 14.86 12.42
C ILE A 37 9.40 16.28 12.05
N ILE A 38 8.74 16.89 11.06
CA ILE A 38 9.05 18.27 10.64
C ILE A 38 8.83 19.26 11.79
N ALA A 39 7.73 19.11 12.54
CA ALA A 39 7.43 19.94 13.69
C ALA A 39 8.43 19.77 14.84
N LEU A 40 9.03 18.59 15.00
CA LEU A 40 10.08 18.34 15.99
C LEU A 40 11.44 18.89 15.57
N SER A 41 11.82 18.66 14.31
CA SER A 41 13.12 19.11 13.77
C SER A 41 13.25 20.64 13.76
N ASP A 42 12.13 21.37 13.75
CA ASP A 42 12.10 22.82 13.89
C ASP A 42 12.19 23.27 15.37
N HIS A 43 13.37 23.07 15.95
CA HIS A 43 13.68 23.47 17.33
C HIS A 43 13.60 24.99 17.56
N GLN A 44 13.75 25.80 16.50
CA GLN A 44 13.69 27.26 16.58
C GLN A 44 12.28 27.82 16.34
N GLN A 45 11.27 26.97 16.18
CA GLN A 45 9.88 27.34 15.90
C GLN A 45 9.75 28.37 14.76
N LYS A 46 10.57 28.24 13.72
CA LYS A 46 10.59 29.16 12.58
C LYS A 46 9.42 28.91 11.63
N SER A 47 8.93 27.69 11.57
CA SER A 47 7.77 27.29 10.78
C SER A 47 6.47 27.72 11.45
N TRP A 48 5.49 28.13 10.66
CA TRP A 48 4.12 28.35 11.14
C TRP A 48 3.51 27.08 11.76
N LEU A 49 3.86 25.91 11.21
CA LEU A 49 3.32 24.61 11.64
C LEU A 49 3.74 24.23 13.06
N SER A 50 4.97 24.58 13.46
CA SER A 50 5.56 24.24 14.76
C SER A 50 5.04 25.10 15.92
N ARG A 51 4.27 26.16 15.61
CA ARG A 51 3.59 27.05 16.56
C ARG A 51 2.12 26.70 16.78
N THR A 52 1.62 25.68 16.08
CA THR A 52 0.22 25.27 16.20
C THR A 52 0.01 24.41 17.45
N ARG A 53 -1.16 24.51 18.11
CA ARG A 53 -1.49 23.63 19.26
C ARG A 53 -1.34 22.13 18.97
N PRO A 54 -1.71 21.61 17.78
CA PRO A 54 -1.45 20.22 17.43
C PRO A 54 0.04 19.84 17.49
N ALA A 55 0.95 20.74 17.08
CA ALA A 55 2.38 20.49 17.16
C ALA A 55 2.89 20.45 18.61
N GLU A 56 2.36 21.30 19.49
CA GLU A 56 2.64 21.26 20.93
C GLU A 56 2.18 19.94 21.57
N TYR A 57 0.95 19.50 21.27
CA TYR A 57 0.45 18.21 21.75
C TYR A 57 1.27 17.04 21.21
N MET A 58 1.67 17.07 19.94
CA MET A 58 2.54 16.05 19.35
C MET A 58 3.89 16.01 20.07
N ARG A 59 4.53 17.16 20.34
CA ARG A 59 5.79 17.23 21.09
C ARG A 59 5.64 16.66 22.50
N TYR A 60 4.53 16.97 23.17
CA TYR A 60 4.21 16.42 24.49
C TYR A 60 4.04 14.90 24.44
N LEU A 61 3.24 14.37 23.51
CA LEU A 61 3.05 12.93 23.34
C LEU A 61 4.37 12.20 23.04
N ILE A 62 5.26 12.82 22.27
CA ILE A 62 6.56 12.27 21.93
C ILE A 62 7.53 12.32 23.11
N SER A 63 7.46 13.36 23.94
CA SER A 63 8.24 13.41 25.19
C SER A 63 7.84 12.31 26.18
N ILE A 64 6.60 11.83 26.13
CA ILE A 64 6.13 10.69 26.92
C ILE A 64 6.54 9.37 26.27
N ASN A 65 6.39 9.26 24.95
CA ASN A 65 6.71 8.05 24.20
C ASN A 65 7.16 8.38 22.78
N THR A 66 8.45 8.18 22.51
CA THR A 66 9.06 8.37 21.18
C THR A 66 8.47 7.45 20.10
N GLY A 67 7.88 6.32 20.50
CA GLY A 67 7.15 5.41 19.62
C GLY A 67 5.90 6.02 18.98
N PHE A 68 5.34 7.07 19.57
CA PHE A 68 4.13 7.73 19.06
C PHE A 68 4.34 8.37 17.67
N LEU A 69 5.58 8.73 17.34
CA LEU A 69 5.96 9.23 16.02
C LEU A 69 6.48 8.11 15.11
N ALA A 70 7.24 7.17 15.68
CA ALA A 70 7.85 6.08 14.93
C ALA A 70 6.80 5.13 14.32
N ILE A 71 5.71 4.85 15.04
CA ILE A 71 4.63 3.96 14.58
C ILE A 71 3.88 4.55 13.36
N PRO A 72 3.33 5.77 13.40
CA PRO A 72 2.63 6.33 12.24
C PRO A 72 3.57 6.57 11.06
N PHE A 73 4.80 7.04 11.30
CA PHE A 73 5.77 7.28 10.24
C PHE A 73 6.22 5.97 9.57
N ASN A 74 6.80 5.03 10.32
CA ASN A 74 7.30 3.78 9.76
C ASN A 74 6.15 2.88 9.30
N GLY A 75 5.11 2.73 10.11
CA GLY A 75 3.94 1.91 9.79
C GLY A 75 3.18 2.44 8.57
N GLY A 76 3.01 3.76 8.46
CA GLY A 76 2.43 4.38 7.27
C GLY A 76 3.30 4.22 6.03
N MET A 77 4.62 4.43 6.15
CA MET A 77 5.57 4.28 5.04
C MET A 77 5.63 2.84 4.53
N PHE A 78 5.94 1.86 5.39
CA PHE A 78 6.03 0.46 4.98
C PHE A 78 4.67 -0.11 4.57
N GLY A 79 3.60 0.29 5.27
CA GLY A 79 2.24 -0.11 4.93
C GLY A 79 1.82 0.37 3.54
N SER A 80 2.08 1.63 3.21
CA SER A 80 1.75 2.17 1.89
C SER A 80 2.57 1.53 0.77
N ILE A 81 3.88 1.35 0.95
CA ILE A 81 4.75 0.67 -0.01
C ILE A 81 4.27 -0.77 -0.26
N PHE A 82 3.98 -1.51 0.81
CA PHE A 82 3.49 -2.88 0.71
C PHE A 82 2.15 -2.98 -0.04
N LEU A 83 1.19 -2.11 0.30
CA LEU A 83 -0.13 -2.10 -0.32
C LEU A 83 -0.06 -1.73 -1.81
N ILE A 84 0.77 -0.75 -2.16
CA ILE A 84 1.02 -0.37 -3.56
C ILE A 84 1.63 -1.55 -4.32
N ASP A 85 2.67 -2.19 -3.78
CA ASP A 85 3.29 -3.36 -4.43
C ASP A 85 2.31 -4.51 -4.61
N ALA A 86 1.51 -4.82 -3.59
CA ALA A 86 0.49 -5.87 -3.65
C ALA A 86 -0.58 -5.58 -4.72
N LEU A 87 -1.08 -4.35 -4.79
CA LEU A 87 -2.06 -3.93 -5.80
C LEU A 87 -1.45 -3.96 -7.22
N ARG A 88 -0.19 -3.52 -7.39
CA ARG A 88 0.51 -3.59 -8.68
C ARG A 88 0.73 -5.03 -9.13
N LYS A 89 1.11 -5.93 -8.22
CA LYS A 89 1.25 -7.37 -8.49
C LYS A 89 -0.09 -7.99 -8.90
N HIS A 90 -1.19 -7.64 -8.24
CA HIS A 90 -2.52 -8.09 -8.63
C HIS A 90 -2.92 -7.57 -10.03
N ALA A 91 -2.69 -6.30 -10.32
CA ALA A 91 -2.97 -5.73 -11.65
C ALA A 91 -2.17 -6.44 -12.76
N ARG A 92 -0.87 -6.69 -12.53
CA ARG A 92 -0.03 -7.47 -13.44
C ARG A 92 -0.57 -8.89 -13.64
N ALA A 93 -0.95 -9.59 -12.58
CA ALA A 93 -1.53 -10.94 -12.65
C ALA A 93 -2.80 -10.98 -13.50
N ARG A 94 -3.70 -9.99 -13.36
CA ARG A 94 -4.94 -9.93 -14.16
C ARG A 94 -4.66 -9.79 -15.65
N VAL A 95 -3.67 -8.99 -16.04
CA VAL A 95 -3.28 -8.80 -17.44
C VAL A 95 -2.64 -10.08 -18.01
N SER A 96 -1.81 -10.78 -17.23
CA SER A 96 -1.17 -12.04 -17.63
C SER A 96 -2.14 -13.22 -17.78
N GLU A 97 -3.28 -13.20 -17.08
CA GLU A 97 -4.31 -14.26 -17.14
C GLU A 97 -5.28 -14.09 -18.32
N ALA A 98 -5.43 -12.89 -18.88
CA ALA A 98 -6.32 -12.61 -20.01
C ALA A 98 -6.08 -13.52 -21.25
N PRO A 99 -4.84 -13.75 -21.72
CA PRO A 99 -4.59 -14.63 -22.87
C PRO A 99 -4.77 -16.13 -22.58
N ARG A 100 -4.75 -16.56 -21.31
CA ARG A 100 -4.90 -17.99 -20.94
C ARG A 100 -6.35 -18.47 -20.89
N LYS A 101 -7.33 -17.58 -20.74
CA LYS A 101 -8.75 -17.97 -20.71
C LYS A 101 -9.30 -18.25 -22.11
N LEU A 102 -8.90 -17.47 -23.11
CA LEU A 102 -9.30 -17.68 -24.51
C LEU A 102 -8.84 -19.05 -25.05
N SER A 103 -7.57 -19.40 -24.83
CA SER A 103 -6.98 -20.67 -25.29
C SER A 103 -7.54 -21.92 -24.59
N ARG A 104 -8.08 -21.81 -23.37
CA ARG A 104 -8.69 -22.94 -22.64
C ARG A 104 -10.16 -23.16 -23.00
N GLN A 105 -10.84 -22.13 -23.47
CA GLN A 105 -12.23 -22.21 -23.93
C GLN A 105 -12.29 -22.83 -25.34
N GLU A 106 -11.31 -22.52 -26.19
CA GLU A 106 -11.18 -23.07 -27.55
C GLU A 106 -10.82 -24.56 -27.54
N ARG A 107 -9.99 -25.01 -26.59
CA ARG A 107 -9.69 -26.45 -26.38
C ARG A 107 -10.84 -27.27 -25.79
N ARG A 108 -11.89 -26.64 -25.24
CA ARG A 108 -13.08 -27.34 -24.72
C ARG A 108 -14.18 -27.50 -25.76
N HIS A 109 -14.01 -26.96 -26.96
CA HIS A 109 -15.00 -27.01 -28.03
C HIS A 109 -14.56 -27.62 -29.39
N PRO A 110 -13.55 -28.51 -29.50
CA PRO A 110 -13.28 -29.17 -30.79
C PRO A 110 -14.31 -30.25 -31.17
N GLU A 111 -15.20 -30.68 -30.27
CA GLU A 111 -16.01 -31.89 -30.47
C GLU A 111 -17.41 -31.66 -31.09
N LYS A 112 -17.86 -30.42 -31.27
CA LYS A 112 -19.18 -30.15 -31.87
C LYS A 112 -19.16 -29.88 -33.39
N ALA A 113 -18.01 -29.96 -34.04
CA ALA A 113 -17.86 -29.64 -35.46
C ALA A 113 -17.75 -30.86 -36.40
N LYS A 114 -17.93 -32.09 -35.90
CA LYS A 114 -17.87 -33.33 -36.71
C LYS A 114 -19.20 -34.08 -36.80
N THR A 115 -20.33 -33.38 -36.86
CA THR A 115 -21.61 -34.02 -37.11
C THR A 115 -22.54 -33.11 -37.91
N LYS A 116 -22.27 -33.02 -39.21
CA LYS A 116 -23.27 -33.18 -40.28
C LYS A 116 -22.60 -33.12 -41.64
#